data_AF-A0A316WF29-F1
#
_entry.id   AF-A0A316WF29-F1
#
_cell.length_a   1.000
_cell.length_b   1.000
_cell.length_c   1.000
_cell.angle_alpha   90.00
_cell.angle_beta   90.00
_cell.angle_gamma   90.00
#
_symmetry.space_group_name_H-M   'P 1'
#
loop_
_entity.id
_entity.type
_entity.pdbx_description
1 polymer ?
#
loop_
_entity_poly.entity_id
_entity_poly.type
_entity_poly.pdbx_seq_one_letter_code
_entity_poly.pdbx_strand_id
1 'polypeptide(L)' 'MKNRNPHYVIFKVTGIERKVKKGSTLQINDRFVGMFFPLNNEVQFCDVNEEEWTFKVGMHCEIIDTI' A
#
# COMPACT_ATOMS: atom_id res chain seq x y z
N MET A 1 -1.86 -12.11 -19.73
CA MET A 1 -0.47 -11.69 -19.42
C MET A 1 -0.52 -10.94 -18.10
N LYS A 2 0.28 -11.30 -17.08
CA LYS A 2 0.37 -10.48 -15.86
C LYS A 2 1.03 -9.15 -16.23
N ASN A 3 0.35 -8.02 -16.03
CA ASN A 3 0.93 -6.70 -16.23
C ASN A 3 2.15 -6.57 -15.31
N ARG A 4 3.34 -6.36 -15.89
CA ARG A 4 4.60 -6.25 -15.14
C ARG A 4 4.99 -4.81 -14.86
N ASN A 5 4.28 -3.86 -15.47
CA ASN A 5 4.57 -2.45 -15.30
C ASN A 5 3.92 -1.95 -14.01
N PRO A 6 4.52 -0.95 -13.35
CA PRO A 6 3.88 -0.26 -12.25
C PRO A 6 2.52 0.30 -12.67
N HIS A 7 1.52 0.17 -11.81
CA HIS A 7 0.17 0.67 -12.06
C HIS A 7 -0.54 0.97 -10.74
N TYR A 8 -1.58 1.81 -10.79
CA TYR A 8 -2.34 2.17 -9.61
C TYR A 8 -3.31 1.05 -9.22
N VAL A 9 -3.43 0.83 -7.91
CA VAL A 9 -4.33 -0.14 -7.31
C VAL A 9 -5.02 0.45 -6.10
N ILE A 10 -6.20 -0.08 -5.80
CA ILE A 10 -6.81 0.06 -4.48
C ILE A 10 -6.26 -1.08 -3.62
N PHE A 11 -5.66 -0.75 -2.47
CA PHE A 11 -5.16 -1.74 -1.53
C PHE A 11 -5.74 -1.52 -0.14
N LYS A 12 -5.83 -2.60 0.64
CA LYS A 12 -6.24 -2.61 2.04
C LYS A 12 -5.02 -2.89 2.92
N VAL A 13 -4.79 -2.08 3.95
CA VAL A 13 -3.72 -2.32 4.94
C VAL A 13 -4.14 -3.49 5.84
N THR A 14 -3.29 -4.50 5.96
CA THR A 14 -3.51 -5.67 6.84
C THR A 14 -2.58 -5.71 8.03
N GLY A 15 -1.44 -5.00 7.97
CA GLY A 15 -0.48 -4.94 9.07
C GLY A 15 0.44 -3.73 8.95
N ILE A 16 0.91 -3.25 10.11
CA ILE A 16 1.86 -2.14 10.21
C ILE A 16 2.94 -2.56 11.22
N GLU A 17 4.17 -2.75 10.76
CA GLU A 17 5.28 -3.20 11.62
C GLU A 17 5.99 -2.06 12.34
N ARG A 18 5.91 -0.84 11.79
CA ARG A 18 6.55 0.34 12.39
C ARG A 18 5.59 1.11 13.29
N LYS A 19 6.12 1.74 14.33
CA LYS A 19 5.34 2.64 15.18
C LYS A 19 4.87 3.82 14.34
N VAL A 20 3.55 3.94 14.15
CA VAL A 20 2.95 5.09 13.48
C VAL A 20 3.25 6.37 14.27
N LYS A 21 3.61 7.44 13.57
CA LYS A 21 3.81 8.74 14.21
C LYS A 21 2.47 9.26 14.76
N LYS A 22 2.54 10.09 15.80
CA LYS A 22 1.37 10.79 16.32
C LYS A 22 0.77 11.66 15.21
N GLY A 23 -0.50 11.43 14.88
CA GLY A 23 -1.18 12.12 13.77
C GLY A 23 -1.18 11.34 12.45
N SER A 24 -0.57 10.15 12.38
CA SER A 24 -0.72 9.29 11.21
C SER A 24 -2.18 8.87 11.03
N THR A 25 -2.65 8.91 9.79
CA THR A 25 -3.99 8.48 9.40
C THR A 25 -4.03 7.03 8.94
N LEU A 26 -2.89 6.33 8.98
CA LEU A 26 -2.79 4.95 8.53
C LEU A 26 -3.33 3.98 9.59
N GLN A 27 -4.40 3.26 9.27
CA GLN A 27 -4.96 2.22 10.15
C GLN A 27 -5.09 0.87 9.44
N ILE A 28 -5.02 -0.21 10.21
CA ILE A 28 -5.30 -1.56 9.70
C ILE A 28 -6.78 -1.63 9.30
N ASN A 29 -7.04 -2.25 8.15
CA ASN A 29 -8.32 -2.33 7.43
C ASN A 29 -8.71 -1.12 6.58
N ASP A 30 -8.00 0.00 6.66
CA ASP A 30 -8.23 1.12 5.75
C ASP A 30 -7.82 0.78 4.32
N ARG A 31 -8.43 1.50 3.38
CA ARG A 31 -8.19 1.35 1.94
C ARG A 31 -7.61 2.64 1.37
N PHE A 32 -6.59 2.48 0.54
CA PHE A 32 -5.92 3.60 -0.10
C PHE A 32 -5.64 3.28 -1.57
N VAL A 33 -5.32 4.32 -2.34
CA VAL A 33 -4.79 4.19 -3.69
C VAL A 33 -3.27 4.25 -3.61
N GLY A 34 -2.60 3.28 -4.20
CA GLY A 34 -1.14 3.22 -4.24
C GLY A 34 -0.62 2.72 -5.58
N MET A 35 0.67 2.89 -5.80
CA MET A 35 1.35 2.38 -6.99
C MET A 35 1.89 0.97 -6.69
N PHE A 36 1.33 -0.04 -7.35
CA PHE A 36 1.79 -1.41 -7.24
C PHE A 36 2.98 -1.65 -8.18
N PHE A 37 4.03 -2.28 -7.65
CA PHE A 37 5.20 -2.73 -8.39
C PHE A 37 5.21 -4.27 -8.44
N PRO A 38 4.72 -4.88 -9.55
CA PRO A 38 4.54 -6.33 -9.63
C PRO A 38 5.84 -7.13 -9.50
N LEU A 39 6.98 -6.55 -9.90
CA LEU A 39 8.29 -7.21 -9.82
C LEU A 39 8.78 -7.36 -8.37
N ASN A 40 8.40 -6.44 -7.49
CA ASN A 40 8.81 -6.44 -6.08
C ASN A 40 7.71 -6.94 -5.14
N ASN A 41 6.52 -7.18 -5.69
CA ASN A 41 5.29 -7.53 -4.97
C ASN A 41 4.98 -6.56 -3.82
N GLU A 42 5.03 -5.26 -4.11
CA GLU A 42 4.85 -4.20 -3.12
C GLU A 42 4.01 -3.04 -3.65
N VAL A 43 3.32 -2.36 -2.75
CA VAL A 43 2.58 -1.12 -3.04
C VAL A 43 3.28 0.04 -2.34
N GLN A 44 3.57 1.09 -3.10
CA GLN A 44 4.05 2.36 -2.56
C GLN A 44 2.88 3.34 -2.44
N PHE A 45 2.85 4.05 -1.31
CA PHE A 45 1.77 4.97 -0.94
C PHE A 45 2.38 6.17 -0.19
N CYS A 46 1.90 7.37 -0.51
CA CYS A 46 2.22 8.59 0.23
C CYS A 46 0.97 9.03 0.98
N ASP A 47 1.06 9.17 2.30
CA ASP A 47 -0.07 9.56 3.13
C ASP A 47 -0.30 11.08 3.13
N VAL A 48 -1.37 11.52 3.80
CA VAL A 48 -1.75 12.95 3.88
C VAL A 48 -0.74 13.81 4.65
N ASN A 49 0.20 13.19 5.36
CA ASN A 49 1.29 13.86 6.06
C ASN A 49 2.59 13.84 5.25
N GLU A 50 2.52 13.53 3.95
CA GLU A 50 3.66 13.39 3.04
C GLU A 50 4.64 12.26 3.46
N GLU A 51 4.17 11.30 4.27
CA GLU A 51 5.00 10.16 4.66
C GLU A 51 4.88 9.04 3.64
N GLU A 52 6.04 8.57 3.17
CA GLU A 52 6.13 7.43 2.25
C GLU A 52 6.04 6.09 3.00
N TRP A 53 5.25 5.20 2.43
CA TRP A 53 5.01 3.86 2.89
C TRP A 53 5.24 2.86 1.76
N THR A 54 5.83 1.72 2.11
CA THR A 54 5.94 0.56 1.23
C THR A 54 5.34 -0.63 1.96
N PHE A 55 4.32 -1.26 1.35
CA PHE A 55 3.65 -2.43 1.91
C PHE A 55 3.90 -3.65 1.03
N LYS A 56 4.32 -4.77 1.62
CA LYS A 56 4.41 -6.04 0.89
C LYS A 56 3.03 -6.67 0.75
N VAL A 57 2.67 -7.03 -0.48
CA VAL A 57 1.37 -7.66 -0.77
C VAL A 57 1.35 -9.08 -0.21
N GLY A 58 0.30 -9.41 0.54
CA GLY A 58 0.13 -10.68 1.25
C GLY A 58 0.75 -10.70 2.66
N MET A 59 1.52 -9.68 3.04
CA MET A 59 2.07 -9.54 4.40
C MET A 59 1.47 -8.34 5.13
N HIS A 60 1.52 -7.16 4.49
CA HIS A 60 1.13 -5.89 5.11
C HIS A 60 -0.02 -5.21 4.36
N CYS A 61 -0.33 -5.65 3.15
CA CYS A 61 -1.53 -5.24 2.44
C CYS A 61 -2.10 -6.33 1.52
N GLU A 62 -3.34 -6.11 1.10
CA GLU A 62 -4.04 -6.88 0.07
C GLU A 62 -4.49 -5.94 -1.05
N ILE A 63 -4.31 -6.35 -2.31
CA ILE A 63 -4.84 -5.62 -3.47
C ILE A 63 -6.33 -5.95 -3.60
N ILE A 64 -7.17 -4.93 -3.68
CA ILE A 64 -8.62 -5.03 -3.83
C ILE A 64 -9.01 -4.89 -5.30
N ASP A 65 -8.43 -3.90 -6.01
CA ASP A 65 -8.76 -3.62 -7.41
C ASP A 65 -7.61 -2.92 -8.15
N THR A 66 -7.63 -2.98 -9.47
CA THR A 66 -6.72 -2.27 -10.38
C THR A 66 -7.45 -1.09 -11.02
N ILE A 67 -6.76 0.04 -11.17
CA ILE A 67 -7.29 1.28 -11.77
C ILE A 67 -6.77 1.44 -13.20
#